data_AF-A0A258U2E0-F1
#
_entry.id   AF-A0A258U2E0-F1
#
_cell.length_a   1.000
_cell.length_b   1.000
_cell.length_c   1.000
_cell.angle_alpha   90.00
_cell.angle_beta   90.00
_cell.angle_gamma   90.00
#
_symmetry.space_group_name_H-M   'P 1'
#
loop_
_entity.id
_entity.type
_entity.pdbx_description
1 polymer ?
#
loop_
_entity_poly.entity_id
_entity_poly.type
_entity_poly.pdbx_seq_one_letter_code
_entity_poly.pdbx_strand_id
1 'polypeptide(L)' 'TIICGHWSALGLYQQHNVHALDTGCLWGGQMTAFCLETKAITQVDFDARDKN' A
#
# COMPACT_ATOMS: atom_id res chain seq x y z
N THR A 1 9.47 9.37 -10.07
CA THR A 1 8.50 8.48 -9.39
C THR A 1 8.13 9.10 -8.07
N ILE A 2 6.83 9.21 -7.78
CA ILE A 2 6.31 9.66 -6.48
C ILE A 2 5.69 8.44 -5.81
N ILE A 3 6.04 8.21 -4.55
CA ILE A 3 5.48 7.13 -3.74
C ILE A 3 4.83 7.79 -2.53
N CYS A 4 3.54 7.50 -2.30
CA CYS A 4 2.76 8.14 -1.25
C CYS A 4 1.78 7.17 -0.58
N GLY A 5 1.17 7.62 0.51
CA GLY A 5 0.14 6.90 1.27
C GLY A 5 -0.88 7.90 1.84
N HIS A 6 -1.42 7.62 3.03
CA HIS A 6 -2.41 8.42 3.78
C HIS A 6 -3.86 8.36 3.26
N TRP A 7 -4.08 8.18 1.95
CA TRP A 7 -5.41 8.09 1.36
C TRP A 7 -5.86 6.64 1.14
N SER A 8 -6.13 5.91 2.22
CA SER A 8 -6.59 4.51 2.18
C SER A 8 -7.83 4.25 1.31
N ALA A 9 -8.75 5.23 1.19
CA ALA A 9 -9.93 5.10 0.33
C ALA A 9 -9.59 5.04 -1.19
N LEU A 10 -8.41 5.53 -1.61
CA LEU A 10 -7.92 5.38 -2.98
C LEU A 10 -7.45 3.94 -3.26
N GLY A 11 -6.93 3.26 -2.25
CA GLY A 11 -6.33 1.93 -2.38
C GLY A 11 -5.01 1.93 -3.16
N LEU A 12 -4.63 0.75 -3.67
CA LEU A 12 -3.41 0.60 -4.47
C LEU A 12 -3.60 1.32 -5.82
N TYR A 13 -2.78 2.33 -6.08
CA TYR A 13 -2.78 3.07 -7.33
C TYR A 13 -1.39 3.05 -7.97
N GLN A 14 -1.31 2.71 -9.26
CA GLN A 14 -0.06 2.64 -10.02
C GLN A 14 -0.22 3.18 -11.44
N GLN A 15 -0.11 4.50 -11.61
CA GLN A 15 -0.14 5.12 -12.94
C GLN A 15 0.64 6.43 -12.93
N HIS A 16 1.03 6.91 -14.11
CA HIS A 16 1.63 8.25 -14.30
C HIS A 16 2.86 8.52 -13.41
N ASN A 17 3.69 7.50 -13.13
CA ASN A 17 4.82 7.57 -12.21
C ASN A 17 4.46 7.89 -10.74
N VAL A 18 3.20 7.66 -10.35
CA VAL A 18 2.70 7.78 -8.98
C VAL A 18 2.30 6.39 -8.48
N HIS A 19 2.78 6.05 -7.28
CA HIS A 19 2.44 4.81 -6.59
C HIS A 19 1.85 5.14 -5.21
N ALA A 20 0.54 4.95 -5.04
CA ALA A 20 -0.10 5.06 -3.74
C ALA A 20 -0.12 3.68 -3.08
N LEU A 21 0.49 3.56 -1.90
CA LEU A 21 0.68 2.30 -1.18
C LEU A 21 -0.27 2.15 0.01
N ASP A 22 -1.02 3.19 0.37
CA ASP A 22 -1.98 3.09 1.47
C ASP A 22 -3.21 2.29 1.02
N THR A 23 -3.16 1.00 1.32
CA THR A 23 -4.23 0.03 1.08
C THR A 23 -5.05 -0.24 2.33
N GLY A 24 -4.98 0.63 3.34
CA GLY A 24 -5.87 0.60 4.49
C GLY A 24 -5.71 -0.62 5.40
N CYS A 25 -4.47 -1.06 5.69
CA CYS A 25 -4.22 -2.22 6.56
C CYS A 25 -4.99 -2.15 7.89
N LEU A 26 -4.93 -1.00 8.59
CA LEU A 26 -5.63 -0.80 9.87
C LEU A 26 -7.15 -0.94 9.78
N TRP A 27 -7.71 -0.82 8.57
CA TRP A 27 -9.14 -0.92 8.29
C TRP A 27 -9.55 -2.30 7.77
N GLY A 28 -8.67 -3.30 7.86
CA GLY A 28 -8.90 -4.66 7.34
C GLY A 28 -8.49 -4.84 5.87
N GLY A 29 -7.76 -3.88 5.31
CA GLY A 29 -7.15 -3.99 3.99
C GLY A 29 -5.84 -4.78 4.01
N GLN A 30 -4.88 -4.37 3.17
CA GLN A 30 -3.56 -5.00 3.11
C GLN A 30 -2.47 -4.03 3.55
N MET A 31 -1.34 -4.55 4.03
CA MET A 31 -0.09 -3.79 4.10
C MET A 31 0.67 -3.98 2.79
N THR A 32 1.02 -2.87 2.14
CA THR A 32 1.65 -2.87 0.81
C THR A 32 3.07 -2.34 0.88
N ALA A 33 4.00 -3.07 0.24
CA ALA A 33 5.38 -2.65 0.04
C ALA A 33 5.69 -2.56 -1.47
N PHE A 34 6.53 -1.59 -1.84
CA PHE A 34 7.03 -1.41 -3.20
C PHE A 34 8.55 -1.51 -3.22
N CYS A 35 9.10 -2.41 -4.03
CA CYS A 35 10.54 -2.55 -4.22
C CYS A 35 11.05 -1.53 -5.24
N LEU A 36 11.96 -0.63 -4.85
CA LEU A 36 12.45 0.42 -5.74
C LEU A 36 13.26 -0.10 -6.94
N GLU A 37 14.02 -1.17 -6.74
CA GLU A 37 14.89 -1.76 -7.77
C GLU A 37 14.08 -2.51 -8.83
N THR A 38 13.24 -3.44 -8.39
CA THR A 38 12.48 -4.33 -9.28
C THR A 38 11.11 -3.79 -9.66
N LYS A 39 10.64 -2.75 -8.96
CA LYS A 39 9.27 -2.21 -9.05
C LYS A 39 8.18 -3.21 -8.65
N ALA A 40 8.55 -4.30 -7.99
CA ALA A 40 7.60 -5.30 -7.52
C ALA A 40 6.75 -4.74 -6.37
N ILE A 41 5.48 -5.15 -6.36
CA ILE A 41 4.56 -4.96 -5.23
C ILE A 41 4.51 -6.25 -4.43
N THR A 42 4.56 -6.13 -3.11
CA THR A 42 4.26 -7.22 -2.18
C THR A 42 3.17 -6.74 -1.25
N GLN A 43 2.14 -7.57 -1.05
CA GLN A 43 1.05 -7.28 -0.14
C GLN A 43 0.88 -8.43 0.83
N VAL A 44 0.52 -8.10 2.06
CA VAL A 44 0.10 -9.05 3.06
C VAL A 44 -1.25 -8.61 3.62
N ASP A 45 -2.12 -9.58 3.86
CA ASP A 45 -3.43 -9.34 4.46
C ASP A 45 -3.29 -8.79 5.88
N PHE A 46 -4.26 -7.97 6.27
CA PHE A 46 -4.44 -7.53 7.64
C PHE A 46 -4.44 -8.70 8.62
N ASP A 47 -3.73 -8.53 9.73
CA ASP A 47 -3.79 -9.40 10.90
C ASP A 47 -4.49 -8.67 12.05
N ALA A 48 -5.21 -9.40 12.91
CA ALA A 48 -5.88 -8.83 14.07
C ALA A 48 -4.94 -8.01 14.99
N ARG A 49 -3.64 -8.33 14.99
CA ARG A 49 -2.58 -7.61 15.72
C ARG A 49 -2.31 -6.21 15.17
N ASP A 50 -2.64 -5.92 13.91
CA ASP A 50 -2.36 -4.62 13.29
C ASP A 50 -3.30 -3.51 13.79
N LYS A 51 -4.39 -3.85 14.48
CA LYS A 51 -5.31 -2.85 15.03
C LYS A 51 -4.76 -2.08 16.23
N ASN A 52 -3.68 -2.56 16.89
CA ASN A 52 -3.07 -1.94 18.08
C ASN A 52 -1.59 -2.31 18.22
#